data_AF-A0A3N9P4B4-F1
#
_entry.id   AF-A0A3N9P4B4-F1
#
_cell.length_a   1.000
_cell.length_b   1.000
_cell.length_c   1.000
_cell.angle_alpha   90.00
_cell.angle_beta   90.00
_cell.angle_gamma   90.00
#
_symmetry.space_group_name_H-M   'P 1'
#
loop_
_entity.id
_entity.type
_entity.pdbx_description
1 polymer ?
#
loop_
_entity_poly.entity_id
_entity_poly.type
_entity_poly.pdbx_seq_one_letter_code
_entity_poly.pdbx_strand_id
1 'polypeptide(L)'
;MKIMCSILLFSILVISCGERRVPEGQTVGAGLQKISNLTDSQIQELRDSGAEIIVQETDYVVVRTTKMTKPMAFSATPIEEQDLVQRLIHVYVPDSTALQTVINSGVDFWQVDGDTAIARAFDLYIRDLQNTGLTVRIVAQDASQWLKGRK
;
A
#
# COMPACT_ATOMS: atom_id res chain seq x y z
N MET A 1 5.41 -52.63 60.25
CA MET A 1 4.70 -53.81 59.71
C MET A 1 4.20 -53.43 58.33
N LYS A 2 4.57 -54.20 57.29
CA LYS A 2 4.18 -54.02 55.88
C LYS A 2 2.70 -54.36 55.66
N ILE A 3 2.11 -53.81 54.58
CA ILE A 3 1.10 -54.34 53.61
C ILE A 3 0.43 -53.09 52.98
N MET A 4 0.86 -52.57 51.81
CA MET A 4 0.47 -52.93 50.42
C MET A 4 -1.03 -53.08 50.17
N CYS A 5 -1.62 -52.14 49.42
CA CYS A 5 -2.75 -52.25 48.46
C CYS A 5 -3.23 -50.81 48.17
N SER A 6 -3.62 -50.36 46.98
CA SER A 6 -3.67 -50.93 45.65
C SER A 6 -3.84 -49.74 44.70
N ILE A 7 -3.49 -49.99 43.45
CA ILE A 7 -3.36 -49.09 42.31
C ILE A 7 -4.66 -48.35 41.97
N LEU A 8 -4.57 -47.05 41.66
CA LEU A 8 -5.31 -46.49 40.52
C LEU A 8 -4.52 -45.34 39.90
N LEU A 9 -3.87 -45.66 38.78
CA LEU A 9 -3.39 -44.69 37.80
C LEU A 9 -4.57 -43.84 37.34
N PHE A 10 -4.51 -42.53 37.57
CA PHE A 10 -5.25 -41.58 36.75
C PHE A 10 -4.24 -40.82 35.89
N SER A 11 -3.94 -41.42 34.75
CA SER A 11 -3.26 -40.78 33.64
C SER A 11 -4.18 -39.67 33.11
N ILE A 12 -4.06 -38.45 33.66
CA ILE A 12 -4.64 -37.27 33.05
C ILE A 12 -3.76 -36.96 31.84
N LEU A 13 -4.15 -37.55 30.71
CA LEU A 13 -3.75 -37.13 29.38
C LEU A 13 -4.16 -35.66 29.25
N VAL A 14 -3.22 -34.75 29.46
CA VAL A 14 -3.38 -33.38 29.01
C VAL A 14 -3.28 -33.45 27.49
N ILE A 15 -4.43 -33.70 26.86
CA ILE A 15 -4.62 -33.41 25.44
C ILE A 15 -4.53 -31.89 25.36
N SER A 16 -3.30 -31.39 25.28
CA SER A 16 -3.02 -30.09 24.70
C SER A 16 -3.40 -30.22 23.22
N CYS A 17 -4.71 -30.17 22.95
CA CYS A 17 -5.22 -29.64 21.70
C CYS A 17 -4.68 -28.22 21.62
N GLY A 18 -3.48 -28.11 21.08
CA GLY A 18 -2.98 -26.87 20.53
C GLY A 18 -3.91 -26.53 19.38
N GLU A 19 -5.04 -25.92 19.70
CA GLU A 19 -5.72 -25.03 18.79
C GLU A 19 -4.66 -24.00 18.41
N ARG A 20 -4.00 -24.24 17.27
CA ARG A 20 -3.47 -23.15 16.46
C ARG A 20 -4.67 -22.25 16.21
N ARG A 21 -4.82 -21.26 17.07
CA ARG A 21 -5.52 -20.03 16.73
C ARG A 21 -4.76 -19.47 15.54
N VAL A 22 -5.22 -19.86 14.34
CA VAL A 22 -5.02 -19.06 13.14
C VAL A 22 -5.44 -17.66 13.56
N PRO A 23 -4.58 -16.63 13.44
CA PRO A 23 -5.00 -15.28 13.74
C PRO A 23 -6.27 -15.03 12.92
N GLU A 24 -7.39 -14.83 13.61
CA GLU A 24 -8.60 -14.33 12.98
C GLU A 24 -8.20 -13.10 12.18
N GLY A 25 -8.40 -13.17 10.86
CA GLY A 25 -8.06 -12.09 9.96
C GLY A 25 -8.66 -10.81 10.52
N GLN A 26 -7.81 -9.85 10.87
CA GLN A 26 -8.26 -8.53 11.23
C GLN A 26 -9.11 -8.03 10.06
N THR A 27 -10.38 -7.77 10.32
CA THR A 27 -11.25 -7.03 9.41
C THR A 27 -10.61 -5.67 9.24
N VAL A 28 -9.87 -5.53 8.14
CA VAL A 28 -9.18 -4.29 7.80
C VAL A 28 -10.24 -3.20 7.70
N GLY A 29 -10.11 -2.16 8.53
CA GLY A 29 -11.04 -1.03 8.51
C GLY A 29 -11.14 -0.45 7.10
N ALA A 30 -12.35 -0.17 6.63
CA ALA A 30 -12.56 0.44 5.33
C ALA A 30 -11.85 1.81 5.29
N GLY A 31 -10.93 2.02 4.34
CA GLY A 31 -10.21 3.28 4.23
C GLY A 31 -8.83 3.15 3.60
N LEU A 32 -7.96 4.09 3.95
CA LEU A 32 -6.54 4.04 3.64
C LEU A 32 -5.80 3.29 4.74
N GLN A 33 -4.95 2.35 4.34
CA GLN A 33 -4.28 1.43 5.25
C GLN A 33 -2.81 1.30 4.85
N LYS A 34 -1.93 1.34 5.84
CA LYS A 34 -0.51 1.06 5.70
C LYS A 34 -0.25 -0.42 5.96
N ILE A 35 0.54 -1.03 5.10
CA ILE A 35 0.99 -2.42 5.24
C ILE A 35 2.50 -2.43 5.09
N SER A 36 3.20 -2.95 6.09
CA SER A 36 4.67 -2.89 6.14
C SER A 36 5.30 -4.18 5.62
N ASN A 37 6.51 -4.05 5.08
CA ASN A 37 7.43 -5.13 4.73
C ASN A 37 6.85 -6.18 3.77
N LEU A 38 6.17 -5.73 2.72
CA LEU A 38 5.65 -6.63 1.69
C LEU A 38 6.71 -6.99 0.66
N THR A 39 6.72 -8.25 0.27
CA THR A 39 7.43 -8.74 -0.93
C THR A 39 6.67 -8.36 -2.20
N ASP A 40 7.36 -8.31 -3.34
CA ASP A 40 6.74 -8.03 -4.64
C ASP A 40 5.57 -8.97 -4.96
N SER A 41 5.67 -10.26 -4.58
CA SER A 41 4.59 -11.23 -4.73
C SER A 41 3.35 -10.87 -3.90
N GLN A 42 3.53 -10.35 -2.69
CA GLN A 42 2.42 -9.93 -1.83
C GLN A 42 1.82 -8.61 -2.31
N ILE A 43 2.63 -7.71 -2.87
CA ILE A 43 2.16 -6.50 -3.54
C ILE A 43 1.28 -6.89 -4.75
N GLN A 44 1.65 -7.93 -5.48
CA GLN A 44 0.83 -8.42 -6.58
C GLN A 44 -0.48 -9.04 -6.08
N GLU A 45 -0.44 -9.85 -5.02
CA GLU A 45 -1.65 -10.40 -4.39
C GLU A 45 -2.62 -9.30 -3.94
N LEU A 46 -2.11 -8.19 -3.40
CA LEU A 46 -2.91 -7.03 -3.06
C LEU A 46 -3.64 -6.46 -4.28
N ARG A 47 -2.94 -6.28 -5.41
CA ARG A 47 -3.57 -5.79 -6.65
C ARG A 47 -4.66 -6.76 -7.12
N ASP A 48 -4.38 -8.07 -7.09
CA ASP A 48 -5.32 -9.12 -7.51
C ASP A 48 -6.55 -9.22 -6.59
N SER A 49 -6.45 -8.76 -5.34
CA SER A 49 -7.57 -8.64 -4.40
C SER A 49 -8.48 -7.43 -4.66
N GLY A 50 -8.07 -6.55 -5.59
CA GLY A 50 -8.74 -5.28 -5.88
C GLY A 50 -8.30 -4.12 -4.99
N ALA A 51 -7.19 -4.27 -4.25
CA ALA A 51 -6.63 -3.18 -3.48
C ALA A 51 -5.97 -2.15 -4.43
N GLU A 52 -6.33 -0.89 -4.25
CA GLU A 52 -5.74 0.21 -5.02
C GLU A 52 -4.51 0.73 -4.27
N ILE A 53 -3.33 0.57 -4.86
CA ILE A 53 -2.08 1.08 -4.29
C ILE A 53 -1.99 2.58 -4.56
N ILE A 54 -1.93 3.35 -3.48
CA ILE A 54 -1.79 4.80 -3.47
C ILE A 54 -0.31 5.20 -3.37
N VAL A 55 0.45 4.53 -2.49
CA VAL A 55 1.89 4.75 -2.26
C VAL A 55 2.60 3.39 -2.21
N GLN A 56 3.77 3.30 -2.84
CA GLN A 56 4.65 2.15 -2.74
C GLN A 56 6.08 2.58 -2.35
N GLU A 57 6.45 2.37 -1.09
CA GLU A 57 7.82 2.54 -0.60
C GLU A 57 8.51 1.19 -0.40
N THR A 58 9.81 1.22 -0.09
CA THR A 58 10.62 0.00 0.02
C THR A 58 10.17 -0.88 1.19
N ASP A 59 9.75 -0.26 2.28
CA ASP A 59 9.40 -0.89 3.56
C ASP A 59 7.90 -0.85 3.86
N TYR A 60 7.09 -0.18 3.06
CA TYR A 60 5.63 -0.20 3.21
C TYR A 60 4.88 0.16 1.92
N VAL A 61 3.60 -0.21 1.91
CA VAL A 61 2.63 0.27 0.92
C VAL A 61 1.44 0.90 1.61
N VAL A 62 0.84 1.91 0.97
CA VAL A 62 -0.46 2.45 1.36
C VAL A 62 -1.49 2.03 0.33
N VAL A 63 -2.54 1.38 0.80
CA VAL A 63 -3.63 0.89 -0.04
C VAL A 63 -4.97 1.46 0.36
N ARG A 64 -5.86 1.62 -0.61
CA ARG A 64 -7.28 1.84 -0.37
C ARG A 64 -8.00 0.49 -0.41
N THR A 65 -8.65 0.16 0.70
CA THR A 65 -9.32 -1.14 0.89
C THR A 65 -10.82 -1.12 0.59
N THR A 66 -11.40 0.06 0.31
CA THR A 66 -12.85 0.23 0.12
C THR A 66 -13.42 -0.51 -1.10
N LYS A 67 -12.59 -0.89 -2.07
CA LYS A 67 -12.99 -1.59 -3.30
C LYS A 67 -12.57 -3.07 -3.33
N MET A 68 -12.05 -3.60 -2.22
CA MET A 68 -11.57 -4.97 -2.18
C MET A 68 -12.71 -5.99 -2.30
N THR A 69 -12.46 -7.03 -3.09
CA THR A 69 -13.43 -8.12 -3.31
C THR A 69 -13.09 -9.37 -2.51
N LYS A 70 -11.88 -9.43 -1.96
CA LYS A 70 -11.37 -10.54 -1.15
C LYS A 70 -10.83 -10.00 0.17
N PRO A 71 -11.03 -10.72 1.29
CA PRO A 71 -10.41 -10.35 2.55
C PRO A 71 -8.90 -10.43 2.45
N MET A 72 -8.22 -9.51 3.14
CA MET A 72 -6.77 -9.41 3.17
C MET A 72 -6.21 -10.25 4.31
N ALA A 73 -5.14 -11.02 4.06
CA ALA A 73 -4.44 -11.78 5.10
C ALA A 73 -3.28 -11.00 5.75
N PHE A 74 -3.11 -9.71 5.42
CA PHE A 74 -2.02 -8.88 5.91
C PHE A 74 -2.44 -8.06 7.14
N SER A 75 -1.50 -7.85 8.05
CA SER A 75 -1.69 -6.89 9.13
C SER A 75 -1.61 -5.48 8.57
N ALA A 76 -2.63 -4.66 8.85
CA ALA A 76 -2.76 -3.31 8.36
C ALA A 76 -2.90 -2.34 9.53
N THR A 77 -2.28 -1.16 9.42
CA THR A 77 -2.43 -0.07 10.39
C THR A 77 -3.06 1.14 9.71
N PRO A 78 -3.74 2.01 10.47
CA PRO A 78 -4.13 3.33 9.97
C PRO A 78 -2.90 4.08 9.41
N ILE A 79 -3.14 4.90 8.40
CA ILE A 79 -2.09 5.75 7.81
C ILE A 79 -1.83 6.98 8.67
N GLU A 80 -0.60 7.48 8.59
CA GLU A 80 -0.19 8.79 9.09
C GLU A 80 0.19 9.70 7.90
N GLU A 81 0.19 11.02 8.09
CA GLU A 81 0.51 11.97 7.01
C GLU A 81 1.90 11.73 6.41
N GLN A 82 2.88 11.37 7.25
CA GLN A 82 4.25 11.05 6.83
C GLN A 82 4.35 9.82 5.93
N ASP A 83 3.32 8.97 5.88
CA ASP A 83 3.30 7.79 5.02
C ASP A 83 2.95 8.15 3.56
N LEU A 84 2.42 9.35 3.33
CA LEU A 84 1.96 9.82 2.02
C LEU A 84 3.10 10.50 1.25
N VAL A 85 3.87 9.69 0.52
CA VAL A 85 4.97 10.18 -0.32
C VAL A 85 4.49 10.44 -1.75
N GLN A 86 4.71 11.66 -2.24
CA GLN A 86 4.44 12.03 -3.64
C GLN A 86 5.72 11.93 -4.48
N ARG A 87 5.59 11.37 -5.68
CA ARG A 87 6.64 11.37 -6.70
C ARG A 87 6.69 12.73 -7.39
N LEU A 88 7.88 13.16 -7.81
CA LEU A 88 8.01 14.25 -8.78
C LEU A 88 7.91 13.64 -10.17
N ILE A 89 6.99 14.15 -11.00
CA ILE A 89 6.75 13.67 -12.35
C ILE A 89 6.87 14.76 -13.39
N HIS A 90 7.31 14.36 -14.58
CA HIS A 90 7.22 15.14 -15.81
C HIS A 90 6.22 14.45 -16.73
N VAL A 91 5.25 15.20 -17.24
CA VAL A 91 4.23 14.69 -18.15
C VAL A 91 4.36 15.40 -19.49
N TYR A 92 4.46 14.65 -20.58
CA TYR A 92 4.47 15.22 -21.92
C TYR A 92 3.07 15.74 -22.29
N VAL A 93 2.98 17.02 -22.64
CA VAL A 93 1.77 17.78 -22.92
C VAL A 93 1.91 18.52 -24.25
N PRO A 94 1.72 17.84 -25.40
CA PRO A 94 1.93 18.44 -26.73
C PRO A 94 0.92 19.54 -27.09
N ASP A 95 -0.22 19.59 -26.39
CA ASP A 95 -1.30 20.51 -26.66
C ASP A 95 -2.11 20.84 -25.39
N SER A 96 -3.06 21.76 -25.53
CA SER A 96 -3.93 22.19 -24.45
C SER A 96 -4.86 21.09 -23.92
N THR A 97 -5.20 20.10 -24.74
CA THR A 97 -6.06 18.99 -24.33
C THR A 97 -5.30 18.08 -23.37
N ALA A 98 -4.05 17.75 -23.70
CA ALA A 98 -3.17 16.99 -22.83
C ALA A 98 -2.91 17.74 -21.51
N LEU A 99 -2.66 19.05 -21.57
CA LEU A 99 -2.50 19.87 -20.37
C LEU A 99 -3.77 19.87 -19.50
N GLN A 100 -4.95 20.00 -20.10
CA GLN A 100 -6.21 19.98 -19.36
C GLN A 100 -6.43 18.62 -18.68
N THR A 101 -6.06 17.51 -19.33
CA THR A 101 -6.09 16.18 -18.72
C THR A 101 -5.19 16.12 -17.48
N VAL A 102 -3.99 16.69 -17.53
CA VAL A 102 -3.10 16.79 -16.36
C VAL A 102 -3.75 17.59 -15.24
N ILE A 103 -4.29 18.77 -15.52
CA ILE A 103 -4.96 19.62 -14.52
C ILE A 103 -6.15 18.89 -13.87
N ASN A 104 -6.93 18.16 -14.66
CA ASN A 104 -8.12 17.46 -14.18
C ASN A 104 -7.81 16.17 -13.40
N SER A 105 -6.57 15.66 -13.47
CA SER A 105 -6.18 14.40 -12.81
C SER A 105 -6.04 14.50 -11.29
N GLY A 106 -6.03 15.72 -10.74
CA GLY A 106 -5.85 15.94 -9.31
C GLY A 106 -4.40 15.82 -8.82
N VAL A 107 -3.42 15.78 -9.74
CA VAL A 107 -2.02 15.96 -9.38
C VAL A 107 -1.76 17.38 -8.87
N ASP A 108 -0.76 17.52 -8.02
CA ASP A 108 -0.29 18.83 -7.59
C ASP A 108 0.63 19.43 -8.66
N PHE A 109 0.00 20.16 -9.57
CA PHE A 109 0.65 20.80 -10.71
C PHE A 109 1.43 22.05 -10.29
N TRP A 110 2.66 22.20 -10.77
CA TRP A 110 3.51 23.37 -10.47
C TRP A 110 3.67 24.30 -11.66
N GLN A 111 4.15 23.78 -12.80
CA GLN A 111 4.45 24.60 -13.97
C GLN A 111 4.47 23.77 -15.26
N VAL A 112 4.42 24.47 -16.39
CA VAL A 112 4.75 23.93 -17.71
C VAL A 112 6.06 24.55 -18.19
N ASP A 113 6.95 23.71 -18.70
CA ASP A 113 8.18 24.11 -19.40
C ASP A 113 8.15 23.49 -20.81
N GLY A 114 7.94 24.32 -21.82
CA GLY A 114 7.72 23.87 -23.20
C GLY A 114 6.51 22.94 -23.32
N ASP A 115 6.77 21.69 -23.72
CA ASP A 115 5.80 20.60 -23.89
C ASP A 115 5.72 19.68 -22.67
N THR A 116 6.22 20.12 -21.51
CA THR A 116 6.32 19.28 -20.32
C THR A 116 5.65 19.94 -19.13
N ALA A 117 4.67 19.25 -18.52
CA ALA A 117 4.09 19.62 -17.25
C ALA A 117 4.90 18.99 -16.10
N ILE A 118 5.24 19.80 -15.09
CA ILE A 118 5.94 19.37 -13.88
C ILE A 118 4.93 19.35 -12.73
N ALA A 119 4.80 18.21 -12.08
CA ALA A 119 3.82 18.00 -11.01
C ALA A 119 4.32 17.03 -9.94
N ARG A 120 3.66 17.03 -8.79
CA ARG A 120 3.78 15.99 -7.76
C ARG A 120 2.53 15.10 -7.77
N ALA A 121 2.73 13.79 -7.65
CA ALA A 121 1.63 12.85 -7.73
C ALA A 121 1.88 11.60 -6.87
N PHE A 122 0.80 11.06 -6.31
CA PHE A 122 0.80 9.69 -5.77
C PHE A 122 0.77 8.67 -6.91
N ASP A 123 1.20 7.44 -6.65
CA ASP A 123 1.31 6.38 -7.67
C ASP A 123 -0.03 6.08 -8.35
N LEU A 124 -1.15 6.26 -7.63
CA LEU A 124 -2.49 6.17 -8.21
C LEU A 124 -2.69 7.16 -9.37
N TYR A 125 -2.45 8.45 -9.14
CA TYR A 125 -2.69 9.49 -10.15
C TYR A 125 -1.69 9.40 -11.32
N ILE A 126 -0.48 8.90 -11.07
CA ILE A 126 0.48 8.56 -12.13
C ILE A 126 -0.10 7.49 -13.05
N ARG A 127 -0.68 6.44 -12.47
CA ARG A 127 -1.33 5.36 -13.23
C ARG A 127 -2.53 5.88 -14.00
N ASP A 128 -3.35 6.75 -13.40
CA ASP A 128 -4.49 7.35 -14.09
C ASP A 128 -4.05 8.19 -15.29
N LEU A 129 -3.00 9.01 -15.14
CA LEU A 129 -2.41 9.76 -16.25
C LEU A 129 -1.90 8.82 -17.36
N GLN A 130 -1.18 7.75 -17.00
CA GLN A 130 -0.73 6.76 -17.98
C GLN A 130 -1.90 6.06 -18.69
N ASN A 131 -2.97 5.75 -17.97
CA ASN A 131 -4.18 5.12 -18.52
C ASN A 131 -4.95 6.05 -19.49
N THR A 132 -4.79 7.37 -19.36
CA THR A 132 -5.31 8.34 -20.34
C THR A 132 -4.44 8.47 -21.60
N GLY A 133 -3.33 7.72 -21.67
CA GLY A 133 -2.41 7.70 -22.81
C GLY A 133 -1.30 8.75 -22.73
N LEU A 134 -1.19 9.49 -21.63
CA LEU A 134 -0.12 10.46 -21.44
C LEU A 134 1.20 9.78 -21.08
N THR A 135 2.29 10.32 -21.62
CA THR A 135 3.63 9.85 -21.28
C THR A 135 4.08 10.53 -19.99
N VAL A 136 4.28 9.73 -18.94
CA VAL A 136 4.70 10.19 -17.61
C VAL A 136 6.07 9.64 -17.27
N ARG A 137 6.99 10.52 -16.88
CA ARG A 137 8.33 10.20 -16.40
C ARG A 137 8.46 10.55 -14.92
N ILE A 138 8.78 9.57 -14.09
CA ILE A 138 9.10 9.80 -12.67
C ILE A 138 10.54 10.34 -12.58
N VAL A 139 10.68 11.53 -12.00
CA VAL A 139 11.97 12.24 -11.88
C VAL A 139 12.56 12.09 -10.48
N ALA A 140 11.72 11.98 -9.45
CA ALA A 140 12.15 11.66 -8.10
C ALA A 140 11.12 10.77 -7.39
N GLN A 141 11.63 9.80 -6.62
CA GLN A 141 10.79 8.93 -5.80
C GLN A 141 10.14 9.68 -4.64
N ASP A 142 10.82 10.69 -4.09
CA ASP A 142 10.30 11.59 -3.07
C ASP A 142 10.48 13.04 -3.54
N ALA A 143 9.38 13.70 -3.87
CA ALA A 143 9.39 15.09 -4.33
C ALA A 143 9.91 16.07 -3.26
N SER A 144 9.81 15.72 -1.98
CA SER A 144 10.26 16.58 -0.88
C SER A 144 11.80 16.71 -0.83
N GLN A 145 12.52 15.67 -1.24
CA GLN A 145 13.99 15.68 -1.27
C GLN A 145 14.52 16.60 -2.36
N TRP A 146 13.81 16.68 -3.49
CA TRP A 146 14.22 17.52 -4.61
C TRP A 146 14.12 19.01 -4.30
N LEU A 147 13.11 19.43 -3.55
CA LEU A 147 12.96 20.82 -3.11
C LEU A 147 14.07 21.27 -2.15
N LYS A 148 14.65 20.35 -1.37
CA LYS A 148 15.73 20.67 -0.41
C LYS A 148 17.05 21.01 -1.11
N GLY A 149 17.29 20.50 -2.31
CA GLY A 149 18.52 20.72 -3.08
C GLY A 149 18.54 22.00 -3.96
N ARG A 150 17.49 22.82 -3.94
CA ARG A 150 17.35 24.05 -4.74
C ARG A 150 17.51 25.35 -3.95
N LYS A 151 18.18 25.31 -2.80
CA LYS A 151 18.53 26.51 -2.00
C LYS A 151 19.91 27.05 -2.36
#